data_AF-A0A9D1G919-F1
#
_entry.id   AF-A0A9D1G919-F1
#
_cell.length_a   1.000
_cell.length_b   1.000
_cell.length_c   1.000
_cell.angle_alpha   90.00
_cell.angle_beta   90.00
_cell.angle_gamma   90.00
#
_symmetry.space_group_name_H-M   'P 1'
#
loop_
_entity.id
_entity.type
_entity.pdbx_description
1 polymer ?
#
loop_
_entity_poly.entity_id
_entity_poly.type
_entity_poly.pdbx_seq_one_letter_code
_entity_poly.pdbx_strand_id
1 'polypeptide(L)'
;MLKDLSLEEYLEIVDSDAPTPGGGSVGALVGALGAALSRMLAHLSLNKKKFIEATQEQKEMFVTAANDIKHYKEMLIDGIDGDALS
;
A
#
# COMPACT_ATOMS: atom_id res chain seq x y z
N MET A 1 9.32 8.21 12.70
CA MET A 1 9.64 6.92 12.07
C MET A 1 9.85 7.16 10.59
N LEU A 2 10.39 6.23 9.80
CA LEU A 2 10.63 6.46 8.37
C LEU A 2 9.32 6.74 7.62
N LYS A 3 8.22 6.09 8.02
CA LYS A 3 6.88 6.32 7.44
C LYS A 3 6.27 7.68 7.76
N ASP A 4 6.83 8.43 8.71
CA ASP A 4 6.33 9.75 9.10
C ASP A 4 7.04 10.89 8.37
N LEU A 5 8.14 10.59 7.67
CA LEU A 5 8.87 11.57 6.86
C LEU A 5 8.05 12.00 5.65
N SER A 6 8.31 13.21 5.16
CA SER A 6 7.89 13.55 3.81
C SER A 6 8.55 12.62 2.79
N LEU A 7 7.92 12.47 1.63
CA LEU A 7 8.49 11.65 0.55
C LEU A 7 9.87 12.17 0.13
N GLU A 8 10.05 13.49 0.10
CA GLU A 8 11.32 14.13 -0.25
C GLU A 8 12.41 13.76 0.76
N GLU A 9 12.15 13.91 2.06
CA GLU A 9 13.09 13.52 3.12
C GLU A 9 13.44 12.03 3.07
N TYR A 10 12.45 11.16 2.87
CA TYR A 10 12.70 9.72 2.76
C TYR A 10 13.63 9.40 1.58
N LEU A 11 13.41 10.03 0.42
CA LEU A 11 14.22 9.82 -0.78
C LEU A 11 15.65 10.33 -0.61
N GLU A 12 15.85 11.46 0.05
CA GLU A 12 17.19 11.97 0.36
C GLU A 12 17.98 11.02 1.27
N ILE A 13 17.34 10.36 2.24
CA ILE A 13 18.01 9.37 3.10
C ILE A 13 18.34 8.10 2.30
N VAL A 14 17.42 7.64 1.45
CA VAL A 14 17.68 6.50 0.53
C VAL A 14 18.88 6.80 -0.40
N ASP A 15 19.01 8.04 -0.86
CA ASP A 15 20.11 8.51 -1.71
C ASP A 15 21.29 9.09 -0.91
N SER A 16 21.58 8.49 0.25
CA SER A 16 22.69 8.90 1.11
C SER A 16 23.61 7.74 1.45
N ASP A 17 24.72 8.03 2.12
CA ASP A 17 25.62 7.02 2.67
C ASP A 17 25.05 6.31 3.92
N ALA A 18 23.80 6.60 4.30
CA ALA A 18 23.14 5.95 5.43
C ALA A 18 22.93 4.44 5.15
N PRO A 19 23.19 3.55 6.14
CA PRO A 19 23.00 2.11 5.96
C PRO A 19 21.52 1.70 5.87
N THR A 20 20.61 2.55 6.34
CA THR A 20 19.15 2.37 6.30
C THR A 20 18.47 3.70 5.96
N PRO A 21 17.27 3.70 5.33
CA PRO A 21 16.45 2.57 4.90
C PRO A 21 17.09 1.68 3.84
N GLY A 22 16.96 0.36 4.00
CA GLY A 22 17.44 -0.62 3.04
C GLY A 22 16.42 -0.94 1.95
N GLY A 23 16.76 -1.90 1.09
CA GLY A 23 15.88 -2.38 0.03
C GLY A 23 14.55 -2.96 0.54
N GLY A 24 14.51 -3.45 1.79
CA GLY A 24 13.30 -3.93 2.45
C GLY A 24 12.31 -2.78 2.69
N SER A 25 12.76 -1.72 3.35
CA SER A 25 11.98 -0.48 3.56
C SER A 25 11.49 0.12 2.24
N VAL A 26 12.36 0.24 1.23
CA VAL A 26 11.97 0.75 -0.11
C VAL A 26 10.94 -0.17 -0.77
N GLY A 27 11.13 -1.49 -0.70
CA GLY A 27 10.17 -2.47 -1.21
C GLY A 27 8.81 -2.37 -0.52
N ALA A 28 8.79 -2.13 0.79
CA ALA A 28 7.58 -1.91 1.57
C ALA A 28 6.83 -0.65 1.11
N LEU A 29 7.55 0.47 0.91
CA LEU A 29 6.97 1.70 0.36
C LEU A 29 6.36 1.50 -1.03
N VAL A 30 7.10 0.87 -1.95
CA VAL A 30 6.61 0.58 -3.32
C VAL A 30 5.37 -0.33 -3.28
N GLY A 31 5.39 -1.35 -2.43
CA GLY A 31 4.24 -2.23 -2.23
C GLY A 31 3.02 -1.48 -1.67
N ALA A 32 3.22 -0.60 -0.69
CA ALA A 32 2.16 0.22 -0.12
C ALA A 32 1.52 1.14 -1.16
N LEU A 33 2.32 1.75 -2.04
CA LEU A 33 1.83 2.54 -3.17
C LEU A 33 0.99 1.71 -4.14
N GLY A 34 1.47 0.51 -4.51
CA GLY A 34 0.73 -0.41 -5.38
C GLY A 34 -0.61 -0.86 -4.78
N ALA A 35 -0.61 -1.20 -3.48
CA ALA A 35 -1.82 -1.58 -2.77
C ALA A 35 -2.81 -0.40 -2.63
N ALA A 36 -2.30 0.82 -2.36
CA ALA A 36 -3.12 2.03 -2.30
C ALA A 36 -3.81 2.31 -3.65
N LEU A 37 -3.05 2.24 -4.76
CA LEU A 37 -3.60 2.41 -6.10
C LEU A 37 -4.64 1.33 -6.44
N SER A 38 -4.35 0.07 -6.12
CA SER A 38 -5.29 -1.04 -6.34
C SER A 38 -6.61 -0.83 -5.57
N ARG A 39 -6.52 -0.36 -4.31
CA ARG A 39 -7.70 -0.04 -3.51
C ARG A 39 -8.47 1.18 -4.03
N MET A 40 -7.80 2.19 -4.56
CA MET A 40 -8.45 3.31 -5.24
C MET A 40 -9.27 2.82 -6.45
N LEU A 41 -8.70 1.95 -7.29
CA LEU A 41 -9.42 1.33 -8.40
C LEU A 41 -10.60 0.49 -7.93
N ALA A 42 -10.48 -0.17 -6.78
CA ALA A 42 -11.59 -0.90 -6.18
C ALA A 42 -12.76 0.03 -5.81
N HIS A 43 -12.48 1.16 -5.15
CA HIS A 43 -13.51 2.17 -4.84
C HIS A 43 -14.19 2.72 -6.10
N LEU A 44 -13.43 3.00 -7.16
CA LEU A 44 -13.97 3.48 -8.44
C LEU A 44 -14.84 2.43 -9.14
N SER A 45 -14.61 1.14 -8.87
CA SER A 45 -15.35 0.04 -9.50
C SER A 45 -16.74 -0.16 -8.89
N LEU A 46 -16.93 0.20 -7.61
CA LEU A 46 -18.23 0.11 -6.94
C LEU A 46 -19.33 0.94 -7.63
N ASN A 47 -18.94 2.03 -8.29
CA ASN A 47 -19.86 2.94 -8.99
C ASN A 47 -20.12 2.55 -10.46
N LYS A 48 -19.52 1.46 -10.96
CA LYS A 48 -19.68 1.04 -12.36
C LYS A 48 -20.95 0.21 -12.53
N LYS A 49 -21.70 0.44 -13.62
CA LYS A 49 -22.90 -0.33 -13.98
C LYS A 49 -22.69 -1.84 -13.90
N LYS A 50 -21.57 -2.33 -14.45
CA LYS A 50 -21.19 -3.75 -14.41
C LYS A 50 -21.08 -4.31 -12.99
N PHE A 51 -20.63 -3.50 -12.03
CA PHE A 51 -20.56 -3.92 -10.62
C PHE A 51 -21.96 -3.91 -9.98
N ILE A 52 -22.80 -2.92 -10.29
CA ILE A 52 -24.18 -2.83 -9.80
C ILE A 52 -25.01 -4.04 -10.27
N GLU A 53 -24.81 -4.47 -11.52
CA GLU A 53 -25.50 -5.61 -12.14
C GLU A 53 -24.90 -6.98 -11.76
N ALA A 54 -23.76 -7.00 -11.04
CA ALA A 54 -23.11 -8.24 -10.62
C ALA A 54 -23.93 -9.01 -9.58
N THR A 55 -23.70 -10.33 -9.52
CA THR A 55 -24.33 -11.19 -8.51
C THR A 55 -23.86 -10.81 -7.11
N GLN A 56 -24.65 -11.22 -6.09
CA GLN A 56 -24.30 -10.96 -4.69
C GLN A 56 -22.94 -11.61 -4.33
N GLU A 57 -22.70 -12.85 -4.75
CA GLU A 57 -21.44 -13.56 -4.55
C GLU A 57 -20.24 -12.80 -5.16
N GLN A 58 -20.39 -12.29 -6.39
CA GLN A 58 -19.34 -11.51 -7.06
C GLN A 58 -19.01 -10.22 -6.31
N LYS A 59 -20.03 -9.54 -5.78
CA LYS A 59 -19.87 -8.33 -4.97
C LYS A 59 -19.16 -8.63 -3.66
N GLU A 60 -19.54 -9.71 -2.99
CA GLU A 60 -18.91 -10.16 -1.74
C GLU A 60 -17.43 -10.51 -1.94
N MET A 61 -17.12 -11.33 -2.95
CA MET A 61 -15.73 -11.66 -3.30
C MET A 61 -14.90 -10.41 -3.58
N PHE A 62 -15.47 -9.45 -4.32
CA PHE A 62 -14.78 -8.20 -4.64
C PHE A 62 -14.50 -7.34 -3.41
N VAL A 63 -15.49 -7.21 -2.51
CA VAL A 63 -15.35 -6.46 -1.26
C VAL A 63 -14.31 -7.11 -0.35
N THR A 64 -14.31 -8.44 -0.25
CA THR A 64 -13.29 -9.20 0.50
C THR A 64 -11.90 -8.92 -0.04
N ALA A 65 -11.68 -9.06 -1.35
CA ALA A 65 -10.38 -8.77 -1.97
C ALA A 65 -9.94 -7.30 -1.75
N ALA A 66 -10.87 -6.34 -1.83
CA ALA A 66 -10.57 -4.93 -1.57
C ALA A 66 -10.19 -4.65 -0.10
N ASN A 67 -10.73 -5.43 0.84
CA ASN A 67 -10.37 -5.39 2.25
C ASN A 67 -9.01 -6.04 2.52
N ASP A 68 -8.70 -7.15 1.87
CA ASP A 68 -7.38 -7.79 1.96
C ASP A 68 -6.27 -6.82 1.49
N ILE A 69 -6.50 -6.12 0.37
CA ILE A 69 -5.59 -5.08 -0.13
C ILE A 69 -5.41 -3.95 0.90
N LYS A 70 -6.46 -3.59 1.67
CA LYS A 70 -6.34 -2.62 2.78
C LYS A 70 -5.32 -3.09 3.80
N HIS A 71 -5.47 -4.35 4.21
CA HIS A 71 -4.68 -4.95 5.26
C HIS A 71 -3.22 -5.04 4.84
N TYR A 72 -2.96 -5.53 3.62
CA TYR A 72 -1.61 -5.55 3.07
C TYR A 72 -0.99 -4.16 2.97
N LYS A 73 -1.77 -3.15 2.53
CA LYS A 73 -1.29 -1.76 2.50
C LYS A 73 -0.86 -1.28 3.89
N GLU A 74 -1.64 -1.56 4.92
CA GLU A 74 -1.32 -1.18 6.32
C GLU A 74 -0.07 -1.91 6.82
N MET A 75 0.04 -3.22 6.58
CA MET A 75 1.25 -3.99 6.91
C MET A 75 2.50 -3.48 6.19
N LEU A 76 2.37 -3.08 4.92
CA LEU A 76 3.48 -2.54 4.13
C LEU A 76 3.89 -1.15 4.61
N ILE A 77 2.94 -0.30 5.02
CA ILE A 77 3.26 0.99 5.65
C ILE A 77 4.06 0.79 6.93
N ASP A 78 3.67 -0.17 7.77
CA ASP A 78 4.43 -0.49 8.98
C ASP A 78 5.79 -1.13 8.66
N GLY A 79 5.88 -1.88 7.57
CA GLY A 79 7.12 -2.47 7.07
C GLY A 79 8.17 -1.44 6.61
N ILE A 80 7.78 -0.19 6.30
CA ILE A 80 8.72 0.89 5.98
C ILE A 80 9.64 1.17 7.18
N ASP A 81 9.14 1.02 8.41
CA ASP A 81 9.96 1.24 9.61
C ASP A 81 10.80 0.02 10.00
N GLY A 82 10.65 -1.12 9.31
CA GLY A 82 11.27 -2.39 9.67
C GLY A 82 12.80 -2.33 9.76
N ASP A 83 13.43 -1.55 8.88
CA ASP A 83 14.89 -1.37 8.83
C ASP A 83 15.37 -0.25 9.78
N ALA A 84 14.48 0.61 10.28
CA ALA A 84 14.85 1.76 11.12
C ALA A 84 15.15 1.42 12.58
N LEU A 85 14.85 0.19 13.01
CA LEU A 85 14.92 -0.27 14.40
C LEU A 85 15.94 -1.41 14.63
N SER A 86 16.78 -1.72 13.63
CA SER A 86 17.81 -2.76 13.70
C SER A 86 19.14 -2.24 14.21
#